data_AF-A0A519Q5N3-F1
#
_entry.id   AF-A0A519Q5N3-F1
#
_cell.length_a   1.000
_cell.length_b   1.000
_cell.length_c   1.000
_cell.angle_alpha   90.00
_cell.angle_beta   90.00
_cell.angle_gamma   90.00
#
_symmetry.space_group_name_H-M   'P 1'
#
loop_
_entity.id
_entity.type
_entity.pdbx_description
1 polymer ?
#
loop_
_entity_poly.entity_id
_entity_poly.type
_entity_poly.pdbx_seq_one_letter_code
_entity_poly.pdbx_strand_id
1 'polypeptide(L)'
;QFRDNVIVQVKNGAIDFQPREPFHPLFGAMPKTPLMMEFQITKEYLGQATHLAYLGLLFEEVLRADTQQRGPGSTVAKVVDGSLFHHRLTGIAGVANIGTDRNWSGSDFNQANWYVFGRMAWDPEHADAAAIAREWAAMTFTPDPRFIDPAVEMMMRSREAVVDYMTPLGLHHLMATGHHYGPGPWVSDLARPEWNPAYYHQADAVGIGFDRTATGSDAVSQYAPEVARLFADPATTPEADLLWFHHLPWTWRMRSGRSLWDELILTYGHGVDEVAAMQAIWASLEDFVDRERFADTTQLLAIQHDEAKWWRDASVAYFQSRSGLPLPAGAAAPAHPLSWYEALQFPYAPGH
;
A
#
# COMPACT_ATOMS: atom_id res chain seq x y z
N GLN A 1 -24.94 -4.62 18.78
CA GLN A 1 -25.99 -3.61 18.47
C GLN A 1 -25.54 -2.30 19.08
N PHE A 2 -25.70 -1.19 18.37
CA PHE A 2 -25.23 0.14 18.77
C PHE A 2 -26.41 1.11 18.94
N ARG A 3 -26.19 2.20 19.68
CA ARG A 3 -27.16 3.32 19.82
C ARG A 3 -27.11 4.21 18.58
N ASP A 4 -28.16 4.99 18.35
CA ASP A 4 -28.29 5.84 17.14
C ASP A 4 -27.25 6.96 17.02
N ASN A 5 -26.59 7.32 18.12
CA ASN A 5 -25.52 8.33 18.16
C ASN A 5 -24.11 7.72 18.06
N VAL A 6 -24.01 6.44 17.71
CA VAL A 6 -22.74 5.72 17.54
C VAL A 6 -22.46 5.51 16.06
N ILE A 7 -21.22 5.76 15.68
CA ILE A 7 -20.63 5.39 14.39
C ILE A 7 -19.44 4.47 14.67
N VAL A 8 -19.30 3.40 13.89
CA VAL A 8 -18.16 2.48 14.02
C VAL A 8 -17.09 2.90 13.03
N GLN A 9 -15.92 3.26 13.53
CA GLN A 9 -14.76 3.61 12.72
C GLN A 9 -14.02 2.34 12.29
N VAL A 10 -13.80 2.19 10.99
CA VAL A 10 -13.26 0.98 10.36
C VAL A 10 -12.14 1.39 9.42
N LYS A 11 -10.95 0.78 9.56
CA LYS A 11 -9.82 0.98 8.64
C LYS A 11 -10.20 0.57 7.22
N ASN A 12 -9.49 1.11 6.23
CA ASN A 12 -9.73 0.79 4.82
C ASN A 12 -9.55 -0.69 4.46
N GLY A 13 -8.69 -1.40 5.18
CA GLY A 13 -8.47 -2.84 5.06
C GLY A 13 -8.60 -3.56 6.41
N ALA A 14 -8.48 -4.88 6.39
CA ALA A 14 -8.75 -5.75 7.54
C ALA A 14 -7.54 -6.03 8.45
N ILE A 15 -6.35 -5.53 8.09
CA ILE A 15 -5.12 -5.68 8.87
C ILE A 15 -4.73 -4.33 9.50
N ASP A 16 -3.88 -3.55 8.85
CA ASP A 16 -3.31 -2.35 9.43
C ASP A 16 -2.58 -1.50 8.39
N PHE A 17 -3.34 -0.77 7.58
CA PHE A 17 -2.82 0.27 6.68
C PHE A 17 -1.63 -0.16 5.80
N GLN A 18 -1.60 -1.43 5.40
CA GLN A 18 -0.53 -1.97 4.57
C GLN A 18 -0.51 -1.25 3.20
N PRO A 19 0.62 -1.26 2.47
CA PRO A 19 0.73 -0.56 1.18
C PRO A 19 -0.41 -0.84 0.20
N ARG A 20 -0.94 -2.07 0.23
CA ARG A 20 -2.24 -2.44 -0.34
C ARG A 20 -2.94 -3.47 0.56
N GLU A 21 -4.24 -3.29 0.71
CA GLU A 21 -5.16 -4.28 1.26
C GLU A 21 -6.46 -4.23 0.43
N PRO A 22 -7.19 -5.34 0.25
CA PRO A 22 -8.57 -5.24 -0.22
C PRO A 22 -9.41 -4.49 0.81
N PHE A 23 -10.52 -3.93 0.32
CA PHE A 23 -11.43 -3.17 1.18
C PHE A 23 -11.92 -4.02 2.37
N HIS A 24 -12.07 -3.39 3.53
CA HIS A 24 -12.51 -4.10 4.73
C HIS A 24 -13.94 -4.68 4.53
N PRO A 25 -14.16 -5.99 4.78
CA PRO A 25 -15.45 -6.64 4.52
C PRO A 25 -16.63 -6.12 5.37
N LEU A 26 -16.39 -5.30 6.39
CA LEU A 26 -17.46 -4.65 7.15
C LEU A 26 -18.20 -3.63 6.30
N PHE A 27 -17.54 -2.99 5.33
CA PHE A 27 -18.18 -2.04 4.44
C PHE A 27 -19.29 -2.72 3.64
N GLY A 28 -20.52 -2.35 3.95
CA GLY A 28 -21.72 -2.92 3.34
C GLY A 28 -22.34 -4.11 4.10
N ALA A 29 -21.60 -4.75 5.03
CA ALA A 29 -22.10 -5.90 5.81
C ALA A 29 -22.88 -5.50 7.09
N MET A 30 -22.93 -4.20 7.44
CA MET A 30 -23.60 -3.70 8.64
C MET A 30 -24.76 -2.73 8.34
N PRO A 31 -25.85 -3.16 7.67
CA PRO A 31 -26.90 -2.26 7.17
C PRO A 31 -27.72 -1.51 8.25
N LYS A 32 -27.53 -1.86 9.53
CA LYS A 32 -28.20 -1.24 10.68
C LYS A 32 -27.25 -0.43 11.57
N THR A 33 -25.99 -0.29 11.19
CA THR A 33 -24.97 0.40 11.99
C THR A 33 -24.17 1.31 11.06
N PRO A 34 -24.17 2.64 11.29
CA PRO A 34 -23.35 3.55 10.53
C PRO A 34 -21.86 3.20 10.66
N LEU A 35 -21.18 3.15 9.52
CA LEU A 35 -19.73 2.97 9.44
C LEU A 35 -19.08 4.27 8.97
N MET A 36 -17.93 4.61 9.54
CA MET A 36 -17.02 5.61 8.99
C MET A 36 -15.69 4.97 8.61
N MET A 37 -15.09 5.50 7.56
CA MET A 37 -13.75 5.11 7.13
C MET A 37 -12.68 5.68 8.06
N GLU A 38 -11.62 4.92 8.28
CA GLU A 38 -10.35 5.40 8.79
C GLU A 38 -9.26 5.15 7.74
N PHE A 39 -8.59 6.22 7.32
CA PHE A 39 -7.39 6.16 6.50
C PHE A 39 -6.16 6.58 7.30
N GLN A 40 -5.00 6.03 6.96
CA GLN A 40 -3.71 6.56 7.42
C GLN A 40 -3.19 7.59 6.43
N ILE A 41 -2.94 8.82 6.89
CA ILE A 41 -2.26 9.87 6.11
C ILE A 41 -0.76 9.83 6.44
N THR A 42 -0.44 9.59 7.71
CA THR A 42 0.93 9.24 8.10
C THR A 42 1.31 7.92 7.45
N LYS A 43 2.57 7.81 7.01
CA LYS A 43 3.06 6.70 6.19
C LYS A 43 3.81 5.69 7.04
N GLU A 44 3.19 5.19 8.10
CA GLU A 44 3.82 4.22 9.00
C GLU A 44 4.40 3.03 8.22
N TYR A 45 3.63 2.53 7.25
CA TYR A 45 3.95 1.35 6.43
C TYR A 45 4.40 1.68 5.01
N LEU A 46 4.58 2.97 4.69
CA LEU A 46 4.84 3.47 3.33
C LEU A 46 6.11 4.33 3.32
N GLY A 47 7.12 3.94 4.11
CA GLY A 47 8.43 4.58 4.19
C GLY A 47 8.45 5.93 4.91
N GLN A 48 7.56 6.08 5.91
CA GLN A 48 7.55 7.19 6.87
C GLN A 48 7.71 8.57 6.22
N ALA A 49 8.64 9.39 6.69
CA ALA A 49 8.88 10.73 6.14
C ALA A 49 9.82 10.73 4.92
N THR A 50 10.51 9.62 4.62
CA THR A 50 11.59 9.57 3.63
C THR A 50 11.16 9.15 2.24
N HIS A 51 10.04 8.43 2.10
CA HIS A 51 9.58 7.93 0.81
C HIS A 51 8.49 8.81 0.19
N LEU A 52 8.57 9.11 -1.10
CA LEU A 52 7.43 9.65 -1.84
C LEU A 52 6.42 8.51 -2.09
N ALA A 53 5.22 8.65 -1.54
CA ALA A 53 4.09 7.77 -1.77
C ALA A 53 2.78 8.59 -1.68
N TYR A 54 2.20 8.93 -2.82
CA TYR A 54 0.95 9.67 -2.90
C TYR A 54 -0.25 8.76 -2.67
N LEU A 55 -1.02 9.04 -1.62
CA LEU A 55 -2.08 8.15 -1.13
C LEU A 55 -3.41 8.32 -1.86
N GLY A 56 -3.52 9.29 -2.78
CA GLY A 56 -4.76 9.52 -3.51
C GLY A 56 -5.26 8.28 -4.24
N LEU A 57 -4.38 7.55 -4.93
CA LEU A 57 -4.76 6.31 -5.61
C LEU A 57 -5.17 5.19 -4.65
N LEU A 58 -4.58 5.13 -3.44
CA LEU A 58 -5.00 4.18 -2.40
C LEU A 58 -6.41 4.52 -1.91
N PHE A 59 -6.67 5.78 -1.59
CA PHE A 59 -7.99 6.21 -1.13
C PHE A 59 -9.05 6.01 -2.21
N GLU A 60 -8.74 6.35 -3.46
CA GLU A 60 -9.62 6.17 -4.62
C GLU A 60 -9.92 4.69 -4.89
N GLU A 61 -8.90 3.81 -4.85
CA GLU A 61 -9.04 2.35 -4.99
C GLU A 61 -10.05 1.80 -3.97
N VAL A 62 -9.92 2.21 -2.70
CA VAL A 62 -10.80 1.77 -1.61
C VAL A 62 -12.21 2.35 -1.77
N LEU A 63 -12.35 3.66 -1.97
CA LEU A 63 -13.65 4.33 -2.03
C LEU A 63 -14.49 3.84 -3.23
N ARG A 64 -13.84 3.51 -4.35
CA ARG A 64 -14.49 2.97 -5.55
C ARG A 64 -14.76 1.46 -5.49
N ALA A 65 -14.20 0.73 -4.52
CA ALA A 65 -14.42 -0.70 -4.42
C ALA A 65 -15.92 -1.02 -4.30
N ASP A 66 -16.43 -1.84 -5.22
CA ASP A 66 -17.83 -2.24 -5.23
C ASP A 66 -18.06 -3.42 -4.29
N THR A 67 -18.77 -3.17 -3.20
CA THR A 67 -19.03 -4.18 -2.18
C THR A 67 -20.07 -5.21 -2.63
N GLN A 68 -20.86 -4.92 -3.68
CA GLN A 68 -21.99 -5.74 -4.17
C GLN A 68 -23.10 -5.99 -3.15
N GLN A 69 -23.05 -5.39 -1.95
CA GLN A 69 -23.97 -5.70 -0.84
C GLN A 69 -25.44 -5.34 -1.12
N ARG A 70 -25.69 -4.43 -2.07
CA ARG A 70 -27.02 -4.10 -2.60
C ARG A 70 -27.05 -4.19 -4.13
N GLY A 71 -26.25 -5.10 -4.70
CA GLY A 71 -26.03 -5.25 -6.13
C GLY A 71 -24.99 -4.27 -6.69
N PRO A 72 -24.78 -4.29 -8.02
CA PRO A 72 -23.73 -3.49 -8.66
C PRO A 72 -23.85 -1.98 -8.37
N GLY A 73 -22.71 -1.34 -8.16
CA GLY A 73 -22.61 0.08 -7.82
C GLY A 73 -22.76 0.37 -6.32
N SER A 74 -22.62 -0.64 -5.47
CA SER A 74 -22.65 -0.54 -4.00
C SER A 74 -21.24 -0.22 -3.47
N THR A 75 -20.67 0.91 -3.87
CA THR A 75 -19.29 1.28 -3.55
C THR A 75 -19.08 1.54 -2.05
N VAL A 76 -17.84 1.40 -1.57
CA VAL A 76 -17.46 1.80 -0.21
C VAL A 76 -17.80 3.26 0.06
N ALA A 77 -17.62 4.15 -0.91
CA ALA A 77 -18.04 5.56 -0.84
C ALA A 77 -19.52 5.70 -0.44
N LYS A 78 -20.42 4.93 -1.07
CA LYS A 78 -21.85 4.95 -0.76
C LYS A 78 -22.21 4.35 0.60
N VAL A 79 -21.35 3.47 1.13
CA VAL A 79 -21.48 2.97 2.50
C VAL A 79 -21.18 4.09 3.48
N VAL A 80 -20.06 4.79 3.29
CA VAL A 80 -19.54 5.77 4.26
C VAL A 80 -20.21 7.14 4.16
N ASP A 81 -20.74 7.51 2.99
CA ASP A 81 -21.59 8.70 2.81
C ASP A 81 -23.05 8.47 3.24
N GLY A 82 -23.38 7.22 3.62
CA GLY A 82 -24.68 6.80 4.13
C GLY A 82 -25.77 6.60 3.09
N SER A 83 -25.53 6.89 1.80
CA SER A 83 -26.54 6.81 0.74
C SER A 83 -27.02 5.37 0.49
N LEU A 84 -26.18 4.36 0.72
CA LEU A 84 -26.52 2.94 0.49
C LEU A 84 -27.58 2.41 1.47
N PHE A 85 -27.54 2.87 2.73
CA PHE A 85 -28.42 2.39 3.81
C PHE A 85 -29.20 3.51 4.53
N HIS A 86 -29.18 4.72 3.99
CA HIS A 86 -29.85 5.90 4.53
C HIS A 86 -29.41 6.28 5.96
N HIS A 87 -28.11 6.17 6.23
CA HIS A 87 -27.53 6.61 7.49
C HIS A 87 -27.39 8.14 7.54
N ARG A 88 -27.65 8.73 8.71
CA ARG A 88 -27.50 10.18 8.95
C ARG A 88 -26.14 10.57 9.51
N LEU A 89 -25.52 9.68 10.28
CA LEU A 89 -24.17 9.86 10.79
C LEU A 89 -23.21 9.19 9.82
N THR A 90 -22.30 9.97 9.28
CA THR A 90 -21.36 9.58 8.22
C THR A 90 -20.02 10.23 8.50
N GLY A 91 -18.95 9.70 7.91
CA GLY A 91 -17.64 10.30 8.09
C GLY A 91 -16.50 9.52 7.48
N ILE A 92 -15.37 10.21 7.36
CA ILE A 92 -14.05 9.68 7.04
C ILE A 92 -13.07 10.34 8.02
N ALA A 93 -12.33 9.53 8.76
CA ALA A 93 -11.23 9.97 9.62
C ALA A 93 -9.89 9.71 8.93
N GLY A 94 -8.93 10.59 9.18
CA GLY A 94 -7.57 10.49 8.67
C GLY A 94 -6.57 10.61 9.81
N VAL A 95 -5.74 9.58 10.01
CA VAL A 95 -4.63 9.62 10.96
C VAL A 95 -3.56 10.53 10.37
N ALA A 96 -3.54 11.78 10.84
CA ALA A 96 -2.72 12.86 10.28
C ALA A 96 -1.21 12.57 10.36
N ASN A 97 -0.45 13.28 9.51
CA ASN A 97 0.98 13.13 9.32
C ASN A 97 1.79 14.35 9.80
N ILE A 98 1.27 15.12 10.77
CA ILE A 98 1.83 16.42 11.13
C ILE A 98 2.52 16.47 12.48
N GLY A 99 3.53 17.33 12.57
CA GLY A 99 4.26 17.65 13.78
C GLY A 99 4.74 19.10 13.82
N THR A 100 5.80 19.35 14.59
CA THR A 100 6.41 20.67 14.77
C THR A 100 7.38 21.06 13.64
N ASP A 101 7.63 20.17 12.69
CA ASP A 101 8.45 20.44 11.52
C ASP A 101 7.91 21.66 10.76
N ARG A 102 8.81 22.43 10.14
CA ARG A 102 8.43 23.71 9.52
C ARG A 102 7.42 23.53 8.38
N ASN A 103 7.53 22.44 7.64
CA ASN A 103 6.62 22.04 6.56
C ASN A 103 5.44 21.19 7.07
N TRP A 104 5.30 21.03 8.40
CA TRP A 104 4.34 20.21 9.14
C TRP A 104 4.51 18.70 8.96
N SER A 105 4.78 18.22 7.75
CA SER A 105 4.66 16.81 7.37
C SER A 105 5.98 16.08 7.08
N GLY A 106 7.13 16.69 7.42
CA GLY A 106 8.48 16.15 7.21
C GLY A 106 8.95 16.24 5.75
N SER A 107 8.07 15.94 4.79
CA SER A 107 8.29 16.10 3.34
C SER A 107 7.19 16.96 2.72
N ASP A 108 7.52 17.74 1.68
CA ASP A 108 6.53 18.55 0.95
C ASP A 108 5.46 17.67 0.30
N PHE A 109 5.84 16.54 -0.33
CA PHE A 109 4.87 15.62 -0.95
C PHE A 109 3.96 14.93 0.07
N ASN A 110 4.33 14.89 1.36
CA ASN A 110 3.42 14.41 2.40
C ASN A 110 2.24 15.37 2.62
N GLN A 111 2.37 16.66 2.27
CA GLN A 111 1.26 17.62 2.33
C GLN A 111 0.18 17.25 1.31
N ALA A 112 0.57 16.70 0.15
CA ALA A 112 -0.38 16.23 -0.87
C ALA A 112 -1.31 15.15 -0.32
N ASN A 113 -0.82 14.30 0.59
CA ASN A 113 -1.61 13.23 1.21
C ASN A 113 -2.65 13.79 2.17
N TRP A 114 -2.31 14.84 2.93
CA TRP A 114 -3.28 15.51 3.78
C TRP A 114 -4.33 16.28 2.95
N TYR A 115 -3.88 16.91 1.86
CA TYR A 115 -4.75 17.60 0.93
C TYR A 115 -5.75 16.65 0.26
N VAL A 116 -5.29 15.55 -0.35
CA VAL A 116 -6.17 14.60 -1.04
C VAL A 116 -7.16 13.93 -0.09
N PHE A 117 -6.74 13.63 1.15
CA PHE A 117 -7.66 13.19 2.19
C PHE A 117 -8.82 14.16 2.38
N GLY A 118 -8.54 15.46 2.55
CA GLY A 118 -9.58 16.46 2.76
C GLY A 118 -10.53 16.61 1.56
N ARG A 119 -10.01 16.51 0.34
CA ARG A 119 -10.80 16.57 -0.89
C ARG A 119 -11.71 15.34 -1.04
N MET A 120 -11.19 14.15 -0.76
CA MET A 120 -11.96 12.89 -0.83
C MET A 120 -12.94 12.73 0.34
N ALA A 121 -12.66 13.28 1.51
CA ALA A 121 -13.63 13.36 2.60
C ALA A 121 -14.81 14.28 2.26
N TRP A 122 -14.60 15.28 1.39
CA TRP A 122 -15.64 16.19 0.93
C TRP A 122 -16.54 15.57 -0.15
N ASP A 123 -15.96 14.86 -1.13
CA ASP A 123 -16.69 14.19 -2.22
C ASP A 123 -16.15 12.77 -2.47
N PRO A 124 -16.52 11.80 -1.62
CA PRO A 124 -15.91 10.47 -1.63
C PRO A 124 -16.28 9.61 -2.84
N GLU A 125 -17.40 9.92 -3.53
CA GLU A 125 -17.84 9.12 -4.67
C GLU A 125 -17.19 9.59 -5.99
N HIS A 126 -16.97 10.90 -6.17
CA HIS A 126 -16.56 11.46 -7.46
C HIS A 126 -15.15 12.04 -7.48
N ALA A 127 -14.45 12.11 -6.35
CA ALA A 127 -13.08 12.59 -6.30
C ALA A 127 -12.15 11.76 -7.21
N ASP A 128 -11.21 12.46 -7.85
CA ASP A 128 -10.21 11.91 -8.77
C ASP A 128 -8.82 12.26 -8.25
N ALA A 129 -8.00 11.24 -7.94
CA ALA A 129 -6.72 11.45 -7.29
C ALA A 129 -5.75 12.26 -8.15
N ALA A 130 -5.78 12.10 -9.47
CA ALA A 130 -4.89 12.82 -10.39
C ALA A 130 -5.31 14.29 -10.53
N ALA A 131 -6.60 14.58 -10.63
CA ALA A 131 -7.14 15.94 -10.64
C ALA A 131 -6.79 16.67 -9.34
N ILE A 132 -6.94 16.00 -8.20
CA ILE A 132 -6.59 16.57 -6.89
C ILE A 132 -5.07 16.78 -6.76
N ALA A 133 -4.25 15.87 -7.28
CA ALA A 133 -2.80 16.06 -7.33
C ALA A 133 -2.41 17.28 -8.18
N ARG A 134 -3.10 17.51 -9.30
CA ARG A 134 -2.92 18.71 -10.14
C ARG A 134 -3.28 19.99 -9.39
N GLU A 135 -4.40 20.00 -8.67
CA GLU A 135 -4.80 21.13 -7.80
C GLU A 135 -3.71 21.44 -6.77
N TRP A 136 -3.26 20.41 -6.05
CA TRP A 136 -2.23 20.55 -5.02
C TRP A 136 -0.89 21.03 -5.59
N ALA A 137 -0.43 20.45 -6.70
CA ALA A 137 0.84 20.82 -7.34
C ALA A 137 0.85 22.28 -7.80
N ALA A 138 -0.27 22.75 -8.38
CA ALA A 138 -0.44 24.13 -8.81
C ALA A 138 -0.44 25.13 -7.64
N MET A 139 -1.07 24.76 -6.53
CA MET A 139 -1.13 25.59 -5.31
C MET A 139 0.20 25.62 -4.55
N THR A 140 0.95 24.52 -4.59
CA THR A 140 2.15 24.33 -3.75
C THR A 140 3.41 24.83 -4.44
N PHE A 141 3.57 24.55 -5.74
CA PHE A 141 4.80 24.87 -6.48
C PHE A 141 4.56 25.95 -7.52
N THR A 142 3.89 25.60 -8.62
CA THR A 142 3.64 26.50 -9.74
C THR A 142 2.48 26.00 -10.60
N PRO A 143 1.64 26.88 -11.17
CA PRO A 143 0.58 26.49 -12.09
C PRO A 143 1.07 26.13 -13.51
N ASP A 144 2.39 26.13 -13.76
CA ASP A 144 2.96 25.83 -15.09
C ASP A 144 2.74 24.35 -15.48
N PRO A 145 2.06 24.05 -16.61
CA PRO A 145 1.85 22.68 -17.06
C PRO A 145 3.13 21.87 -17.25
N ARG A 146 4.25 22.53 -17.59
CA ARG A 146 5.57 21.90 -17.74
C ARG A 146 6.11 21.33 -16.44
N PHE A 147 5.62 21.82 -15.30
CA PHE A 147 5.86 21.24 -13.97
C PHE A 147 4.74 20.27 -13.58
N ILE A 148 3.47 20.69 -13.70
CA ILE A 148 2.32 19.94 -13.20
C ILE A 148 2.27 18.54 -13.81
N ASP A 149 2.37 18.41 -15.14
CA ASP A 149 2.22 17.13 -15.82
C ASP A 149 3.25 16.09 -15.33
N PRO A 150 4.57 16.35 -15.38
CA PRO A 150 5.56 15.41 -14.86
C PRO A 150 5.52 15.23 -13.34
N ALA A 151 5.23 16.26 -12.54
CA ALA A 151 5.12 16.11 -11.09
C ALA A 151 3.95 15.19 -10.70
N VAL A 152 2.80 15.33 -11.39
CA VAL A 152 1.63 14.47 -11.16
C VAL A 152 1.88 13.06 -11.66
N GLU A 153 2.57 12.88 -12.79
CA GLU A 153 3.04 11.56 -13.24
C GLU A 153 3.89 10.88 -12.16
N MET A 154 4.89 11.58 -11.61
CA MET A 154 5.72 11.08 -10.52
C MET A 154 4.86 10.68 -9.30
N MET A 155 3.90 11.53 -8.90
CA MET A 155 2.98 11.21 -7.80
C MET A 155 2.15 9.96 -8.09
N MET A 156 1.58 9.80 -9.30
CA MET A 156 0.74 8.64 -9.62
C MET A 156 1.53 7.32 -9.63
N ARG A 157 2.83 7.35 -9.93
CA ARG A 157 3.71 6.17 -9.92
C ARG A 157 4.09 5.74 -8.49
N SER A 158 4.14 6.69 -7.58
CA SER A 158 4.82 6.54 -6.30
C SER A 158 4.24 5.50 -5.33
N ARG A 159 2.90 5.39 -5.21
CA ARG A 159 2.30 4.40 -4.30
C ARG A 159 2.55 2.97 -4.77
N GLU A 160 2.42 2.72 -6.07
CA GLU A 160 2.64 1.38 -6.63
C GLU A 160 4.11 0.99 -6.55
N ALA A 161 5.04 1.94 -6.75
CA ALA A 161 6.46 1.70 -6.52
C ALA A 161 6.71 1.14 -5.10
N VAL A 162 6.06 1.72 -4.08
CA VAL A 162 6.17 1.23 -2.69
C VAL A 162 5.61 -0.16 -2.50
N VAL A 163 4.43 -0.44 -3.08
CA VAL A 163 3.86 -1.79 -3.08
C VAL A 163 4.84 -2.78 -3.71
N ASP A 164 5.43 -2.42 -4.84
CA ASP A 164 6.30 -3.29 -5.62
C ASP A 164 7.59 -3.66 -4.89
N TYR A 165 8.31 -2.69 -4.32
CA TYR A 165 9.55 -2.99 -3.62
C TYR A 165 9.36 -3.48 -2.17
N MET A 166 8.16 -3.35 -1.57
CA MET A 166 7.89 -3.84 -0.21
C MET A 166 7.09 -5.14 -0.20
N THR A 167 5.88 -5.12 -0.75
CA THR A 167 4.85 -6.16 -0.53
C THR A 167 3.96 -6.37 -1.76
N PRO A 168 4.50 -6.85 -2.90
CA PRO A 168 3.74 -7.00 -4.13
C PRO A 168 2.81 -8.22 -4.12
N LEU A 169 1.92 -8.30 -5.11
CA LEU A 169 1.06 -9.47 -5.41
C LEU A 169 0.12 -9.90 -4.26
N GLY A 170 -0.20 -9.01 -3.33
CA GLY A 170 -1.03 -9.29 -2.15
C GLY A 170 -0.23 -9.72 -0.93
N LEU A 171 1.11 -9.74 -1.01
CA LEU A 171 1.94 -9.75 0.20
C LEU A 171 1.64 -8.49 1.02
N HIS A 172 1.88 -8.59 2.32
CA HIS A 172 1.64 -7.54 3.29
C HIS A 172 2.33 -7.95 4.60
N HIS A 173 2.49 -7.00 5.51
CA HIS A 173 3.07 -7.20 6.83
C HIS A 173 4.49 -7.80 6.78
N LEU A 174 5.35 -7.30 5.89
CA LEU A 174 6.74 -7.75 5.74
C LEU A 174 7.76 -6.87 6.46
N MET A 175 7.29 -6.02 7.38
CA MET A 175 8.11 -5.04 8.07
C MET A 175 8.84 -5.65 9.27
N ALA A 176 10.02 -5.12 9.57
CA ALA A 176 10.71 -5.36 10.81
C ALA A 176 9.89 -4.82 11.99
N THR A 177 9.99 -5.51 13.12
CA THR A 177 9.12 -5.32 14.27
C THR A 177 9.54 -4.12 15.12
N GLY A 178 8.56 -3.46 15.73
CA GLY A 178 8.76 -2.26 16.55
C GLY A 178 8.70 -0.96 15.72
N HIS A 179 9.52 -0.83 14.69
CA HIS A 179 9.67 0.46 13.97
C HIS A 179 8.98 0.54 12.60
N HIS A 180 8.61 -0.59 11.99
CA HIS A 180 7.92 -0.67 10.69
C HIS A 180 8.64 -0.05 9.47
N TYR A 181 9.82 0.53 9.66
CA TYR A 181 10.62 1.22 8.63
C TYR A 181 11.21 0.31 7.54
N GLY A 182 11.78 -0.83 7.94
CA GLY A 182 12.59 -1.69 7.09
C GLY A 182 11.99 -3.08 6.89
N PRO A 183 12.53 -3.89 5.97
CA PRO A 183 12.13 -5.27 5.77
C PRO A 183 12.43 -6.15 6.98
N GLY A 184 11.49 -7.02 7.31
CA GLY A 184 11.65 -8.12 8.26
C GLY A 184 10.81 -9.34 7.92
N PRO A 185 10.76 -9.81 6.65
CA PRO A 185 9.92 -10.95 6.27
C PRO A 185 10.29 -12.26 6.99
N TRP A 186 11.49 -12.37 7.55
CA TRP A 186 11.94 -13.52 8.35
C TRP A 186 11.40 -13.57 9.78
N VAL A 187 10.77 -12.50 10.28
CA VAL A 187 10.36 -12.46 11.69
C VAL A 187 9.22 -13.44 11.96
N SER A 188 9.46 -14.35 12.91
CA SER A 188 8.58 -15.48 13.23
C SER A 188 8.57 -15.88 14.72
N ASP A 189 9.11 -15.06 15.61
CA ASP A 189 9.35 -15.36 17.02
C ASP A 189 8.58 -14.45 18.00
N LEU A 190 7.68 -13.59 17.51
CA LEU A 190 6.84 -12.76 18.36
C LEU A 190 5.75 -13.57 19.07
N ALA A 191 5.34 -13.06 20.24
CA ALA A 191 4.43 -13.72 21.16
C ALA A 191 3.06 -14.07 20.58
N ARG A 192 2.60 -13.35 19.55
CA ARG A 192 1.34 -13.61 18.87
C ARG A 192 1.58 -13.94 17.40
N PRO A 193 1.00 -15.02 16.86
CA PRO A 193 1.20 -15.40 15.47
C PRO A 193 0.93 -14.23 14.51
N GLU A 194 -0.17 -13.51 14.70
CA GLU A 194 -0.59 -12.38 13.85
C GLU A 194 0.31 -11.14 13.94
N TRP A 195 1.33 -11.13 14.80
CA TRP A 195 2.35 -10.08 14.79
C TRP A 195 3.57 -10.44 13.94
N ASN A 196 3.66 -11.70 13.48
CA ASN A 196 4.80 -12.19 12.74
C ASN A 196 4.58 -12.02 11.23
N PRO A 197 5.47 -11.34 10.49
CA PRO A 197 5.50 -11.39 9.03
C PRO A 197 5.37 -12.80 8.44
N ALA A 198 6.08 -13.78 9.03
CA ALA A 198 6.02 -15.18 8.59
C ALA A 198 4.62 -15.83 8.66
N TYR A 199 3.74 -15.35 9.55
CA TYR A 199 2.36 -15.83 9.65
C TYR A 199 1.55 -15.49 8.40
N TYR A 200 1.82 -14.33 7.81
CA TYR A 200 1.04 -13.78 6.72
C TYR A 200 1.45 -14.33 5.35
N HIS A 201 2.75 -14.44 5.07
CA HIS A 201 3.19 -14.89 3.76
C HIS A 201 3.38 -16.42 3.66
N GLN A 202 3.53 -17.14 4.80
CA GLN A 202 3.68 -18.61 4.87
C GLN A 202 4.60 -19.24 3.79
N ALA A 203 5.76 -18.62 3.55
CA ALA A 203 6.65 -19.03 2.47
C ALA A 203 7.49 -20.25 2.88
N ASP A 204 7.51 -21.26 2.02
CA ASP A 204 8.30 -22.47 2.17
C ASP A 204 8.84 -22.97 0.81
N ALA A 205 9.34 -24.20 0.76
CA ALA A 205 9.90 -24.78 -0.45
C ALA A 205 8.85 -25.06 -1.55
N VAL A 206 7.56 -25.09 -1.20
CA VAL A 206 6.46 -25.44 -2.11
C VAL A 206 5.77 -24.19 -2.64
N GLY A 207 5.54 -23.19 -1.80
CA GLY A 207 4.78 -22.00 -2.19
C GLY A 207 4.83 -20.83 -1.21
N ILE A 208 3.93 -19.88 -1.44
CA ILE A 208 3.76 -18.64 -0.68
C ILE A 208 2.31 -18.16 -0.74
N GLY A 209 1.92 -17.35 0.24
CA GLY A 209 0.62 -16.71 0.35
C GLY A 209 -0.15 -17.27 1.55
N PHE A 210 -1.46 -17.02 1.60
CA PHE A 210 -2.27 -17.43 2.73
C PHE A 210 -3.66 -17.81 2.25
N ASP A 211 -4.08 -19.04 2.52
CA ASP A 211 -5.39 -19.53 2.12
C ASP A 211 -6.50 -18.90 2.98
N ARG A 212 -7.21 -17.92 2.40
CA ARG A 212 -8.42 -17.30 2.95
C ARG A 212 -9.69 -17.80 2.26
N THR A 213 -9.59 -18.83 1.42
CA THR A 213 -10.73 -19.49 0.81
C THR A 213 -11.40 -20.44 1.81
N ALA A 214 -12.48 -21.10 1.37
CA ALA A 214 -13.22 -22.07 2.19
C ALA A 214 -12.38 -23.26 2.69
N THR A 215 -11.21 -23.54 2.10
CA THR A 215 -10.29 -24.60 2.56
C THR A 215 -9.28 -24.12 3.60
N GLY A 216 -9.13 -22.81 3.77
CA GLY A 216 -8.24 -22.19 4.74
C GLY A 216 -9.01 -21.53 5.88
N SER A 217 -8.85 -20.21 6.03
CA SER A 217 -9.55 -19.45 7.08
C SER A 217 -11.01 -19.09 6.76
N ASP A 218 -11.44 -19.28 5.52
CA ASP A 218 -12.74 -18.86 4.98
C ASP A 218 -13.07 -17.36 5.15
N ALA A 219 -12.06 -16.49 5.31
CA ALA A 219 -12.29 -15.05 5.41
C ALA A 219 -12.95 -14.47 4.14
N VAL A 220 -12.83 -15.14 3.00
CA VAL A 220 -13.52 -14.75 1.77
C VAL A 220 -15.06 -14.76 1.92
N SER A 221 -15.61 -15.59 2.80
CA SER A 221 -17.06 -15.67 3.04
C SER A 221 -17.64 -14.46 3.80
N GLN A 222 -16.77 -13.57 4.30
CA GLN A 222 -17.17 -12.32 4.92
C GLN A 222 -17.63 -11.26 3.89
N TYR A 223 -17.24 -11.42 2.62
CA TYR A 223 -17.66 -10.53 1.53
C TYR A 223 -19.04 -10.93 0.96
N ALA A 224 -19.66 -10.04 0.17
CA ALA A 224 -20.85 -10.38 -0.60
C ALA A 224 -20.55 -11.54 -1.59
N PRO A 225 -21.53 -12.41 -1.92
CA PRO A 225 -21.29 -13.61 -2.73
C PRO A 225 -20.55 -13.37 -4.05
N GLU A 226 -20.82 -12.26 -4.72
CA GLU A 226 -20.20 -11.88 -5.99
C GLU A 226 -18.71 -11.57 -5.83
N VAL A 227 -18.35 -10.84 -4.77
CA VAL A 227 -16.96 -10.49 -4.41
C VAL A 227 -16.25 -11.73 -3.87
N ALA A 228 -16.91 -12.50 -3.02
CA ALA A 228 -16.37 -13.75 -2.49
C ALA A 228 -16.00 -14.71 -3.62
N ARG A 229 -16.85 -14.85 -4.64
CA ARG A 229 -16.57 -15.69 -5.82
C ARG A 229 -15.35 -15.19 -6.62
N LEU A 230 -15.16 -13.88 -6.71
CA LEU A 230 -13.99 -13.28 -7.39
C LEU A 230 -12.69 -13.65 -6.67
N PHE A 231 -12.68 -13.52 -5.34
CA PHE A 231 -11.51 -13.77 -4.49
C PHE A 231 -11.27 -15.24 -4.16
N ALA A 232 -12.29 -16.09 -4.25
CA ALA A 232 -12.17 -17.52 -3.95
C ALA A 232 -11.51 -18.34 -5.07
N ASP A 233 -11.38 -17.80 -6.28
CA ASP A 233 -10.71 -18.46 -7.41
C ASP A 233 -9.43 -17.68 -7.78
N PRO A 234 -8.23 -18.29 -7.69
CA PRO A 234 -6.98 -17.62 -8.02
C PRO A 234 -6.90 -17.21 -9.50
N ALA A 235 -7.68 -17.82 -10.41
CA ALA A 235 -7.73 -17.43 -11.81
C ALA A 235 -8.49 -16.11 -12.02
N THR A 236 -9.43 -15.79 -11.13
CA THR A 236 -10.23 -14.55 -11.23
C THR A 236 -9.77 -13.47 -10.26
N THR A 237 -9.10 -13.84 -9.17
CA THR A 237 -8.55 -12.90 -8.19
C THR A 237 -7.61 -11.91 -8.88
N PRO A 238 -7.74 -10.59 -8.63
CA PRO A 238 -6.74 -9.61 -9.09
C PRO A 238 -5.35 -9.99 -8.59
N GLU A 239 -4.32 -9.89 -9.44
CA GLU A 239 -2.96 -10.28 -9.05
C GLU A 239 -2.44 -9.47 -7.86
N ALA A 240 -2.88 -8.22 -7.73
CA ALA A 240 -2.58 -7.34 -6.61
C ALA A 240 -3.10 -7.84 -5.24
N ASP A 241 -4.06 -8.77 -5.23
CA ASP A 241 -4.65 -9.38 -4.03
C ASP A 241 -4.41 -10.90 -3.95
N LEU A 242 -3.62 -11.46 -4.87
CA LEU A 242 -3.55 -12.91 -5.08
C LEU A 242 -3.05 -13.65 -3.84
N LEU A 243 -1.90 -13.25 -3.31
CA LEU A 243 -1.28 -13.88 -2.14
C LEU A 243 -1.97 -13.50 -0.82
N TRP A 244 -2.92 -12.58 -0.89
CA TRP A 244 -3.80 -12.28 0.23
C TRP A 244 -4.93 -13.31 0.38
N PHE A 245 -5.41 -13.91 -0.71
CA PHE A 245 -6.47 -14.91 -0.63
C PHE A 245 -6.01 -16.35 -0.82
N HIS A 246 -4.84 -16.56 -1.44
CA HIS A 246 -4.39 -17.88 -1.86
C HIS A 246 -2.99 -18.18 -1.36
N HIS A 247 -2.77 -19.42 -0.91
CA HIS A 247 -1.43 -20.03 -0.86
C HIS A 247 -1.20 -20.78 -2.16
N LEU A 248 -0.19 -20.39 -2.94
CA LEU A 248 0.05 -20.90 -4.28
C LEU A 248 1.46 -21.46 -4.44
N PRO A 249 1.63 -22.51 -5.27
CA PRO A 249 2.95 -23.03 -5.55
C PRO A 249 3.77 -22.00 -6.33
N TRP A 250 5.09 -21.98 -6.13
CA TRP A 250 6.00 -21.08 -6.84
C TRP A 250 5.90 -21.16 -8.36
N THR A 251 5.45 -22.31 -8.89
CA THR A 251 5.26 -22.57 -10.32
C THR A 251 3.92 -22.09 -10.87
N TRP A 252 3.04 -21.50 -10.05
CA TRP A 252 1.79 -20.92 -10.49
C TRP A 252 2.02 -19.93 -11.64
N ARG A 253 1.16 -19.94 -12.66
CA ARG A 253 1.32 -19.11 -13.85
C ARG A 253 0.55 -17.81 -13.67
N MET A 254 1.29 -16.71 -13.60
CA MET A 254 0.75 -15.36 -13.58
C MET A 254 0.18 -15.00 -14.97
N ARG A 255 -0.60 -13.93 -15.06
CA ARG A 255 -1.19 -13.43 -16.31
C ARG A 255 -0.13 -13.05 -17.35
N SER A 256 1.05 -12.65 -16.90
CA SER A 256 2.24 -12.43 -17.74
C SER A 256 2.77 -13.70 -18.42
N GLY A 257 2.35 -14.89 -17.97
CA GLY A 257 2.89 -16.19 -18.35
C GLY A 257 4.10 -16.64 -17.53
N ARG A 258 4.68 -15.75 -16.72
CA ARG A 258 5.79 -16.06 -15.80
C ARG A 258 5.30 -16.97 -14.66
N SER A 259 6.26 -17.64 -14.02
CA SER A 259 5.96 -18.29 -12.74
C SER A 259 5.73 -17.24 -11.65
N LEU A 260 5.02 -17.59 -10.58
CA LEU A 260 4.82 -16.72 -9.43
C LEU A 260 6.17 -16.29 -8.81
N TRP A 261 7.14 -17.19 -8.76
CA TRP A 261 8.50 -16.86 -8.35
C TRP A 261 9.13 -15.78 -9.23
N ASP A 262 9.14 -15.97 -10.55
CA ASP A 262 9.77 -15.02 -11.45
C ASP A 262 9.06 -13.67 -11.43
N GLU A 263 7.72 -13.67 -11.37
CA GLU A 263 6.92 -12.44 -11.24
C GLU A 263 7.29 -11.70 -9.96
N LEU A 264 7.28 -12.38 -8.80
CA LEU A 264 7.60 -11.78 -7.51
C LEU A 264 8.97 -11.09 -7.52
N ILE A 265 10.01 -11.78 -8.02
CA ILE A 265 11.38 -11.23 -8.04
C ILE A 265 11.49 -10.04 -8.99
N LEU A 266 10.85 -10.11 -10.16
CA LEU A 266 10.89 -9.00 -11.12
C LEU A 266 10.08 -7.80 -10.63
N THR A 267 8.95 -8.00 -9.94
CA THR A 267 8.15 -6.92 -9.34
C THR A 267 8.93 -6.18 -8.26
N TYR A 268 9.65 -6.90 -7.38
CA TYR A 268 10.55 -6.26 -6.42
C TYR A 268 11.60 -5.37 -7.09
N GLY A 269 12.18 -5.82 -8.22
CA GLY A 269 13.10 -5.02 -9.03
C GLY A 269 12.43 -3.80 -9.66
N HIS A 270 11.22 -3.98 -10.21
CA HIS A 270 10.43 -2.93 -10.82
C HIS A 270 10.16 -1.77 -9.86
N GLY A 271 9.83 -2.05 -8.59
CA GLY A 271 9.65 -0.98 -7.59
C GLY A 271 10.88 -0.09 -7.41
N VAL A 272 12.10 -0.66 -7.49
CA VAL A 272 13.35 0.11 -7.43
C VAL A 272 13.52 0.99 -8.68
N ASP A 273 13.25 0.42 -9.85
CA ASP A 273 13.34 1.12 -11.14
C ASP A 273 12.33 2.28 -11.21
N GLU A 274 11.14 2.11 -10.63
CA GLU A 274 10.12 3.14 -10.51
C GLU A 274 10.63 4.35 -9.70
N VAL A 275 11.33 4.11 -8.58
CA VAL A 275 11.95 5.18 -7.78
C VAL A 275 13.07 5.89 -8.54
N ALA A 276 13.91 5.15 -9.28
CA ALA A 276 14.94 5.75 -10.13
C ALA A 276 14.32 6.65 -11.23
N ALA A 277 13.18 6.24 -11.79
CA ALA A 277 12.43 7.06 -12.72
C ALA A 277 11.80 8.30 -12.03
N MET A 278 11.32 8.18 -10.79
CA MET A 278 10.89 9.36 -10.01
C MET A 278 12.04 10.35 -9.77
N GLN A 279 13.25 9.88 -9.47
CA GLN A 279 14.44 10.73 -9.35
C GLN A 279 14.73 11.49 -10.65
N ALA A 280 14.66 10.80 -11.79
CA ALA A 280 14.89 11.41 -13.10
C ALA A 280 13.83 12.45 -13.45
N ILE A 281 12.56 12.16 -13.14
CA ILE A 281 11.47 13.12 -13.30
C ILE A 281 11.73 14.35 -12.43
N TRP A 282 11.97 14.18 -11.12
CA TRP A 282 12.21 15.31 -10.22
C TRP A 282 13.40 16.16 -10.67
N ALA A 283 14.51 15.53 -11.05
CA ALA A 283 15.70 16.23 -11.54
C ALA A 283 15.41 17.14 -12.75
N SER A 284 14.46 16.77 -13.61
CA SER A 284 14.05 17.59 -14.75
C SER A 284 13.24 18.84 -14.38
N LEU A 285 12.82 18.97 -13.12
CA LEU A 285 11.93 20.03 -12.63
C LEU A 285 12.66 21.14 -11.86
N GLU A 286 14.00 21.11 -11.81
CA GLU A 286 14.82 22.06 -11.03
C GLU A 286 14.47 23.52 -11.32
N ASP A 287 14.28 23.88 -12.59
CA ASP A 287 14.01 25.26 -13.01
C ASP A 287 12.62 25.79 -12.57
N PHE A 288 11.74 24.93 -12.05
CA PHE A 288 10.38 25.28 -11.65
C PHE A 288 10.16 25.39 -10.14
N VAL A 289 11.14 24.96 -9.34
CA VAL A 289 11.01 24.82 -7.88
C VAL A 289 12.05 25.70 -7.20
N ASP A 290 11.73 26.25 -6.03
CA ASP A 290 12.78 26.92 -5.25
C ASP A 290 13.86 25.93 -4.80
N ARG A 291 15.06 26.48 -4.59
CA ARG A 291 16.26 25.69 -4.30
C ARG A 291 16.12 24.80 -3.06
N GLU A 292 15.40 25.27 -2.03
CA GLU A 292 15.29 24.55 -0.75
C GLU A 292 14.45 23.29 -0.92
N ARG A 293 13.22 23.43 -1.41
CA ARG A 293 12.32 22.29 -1.62
C ARG A 293 12.82 21.33 -2.69
N PHE A 294 13.49 21.86 -3.72
CA PHE A 294 14.15 21.03 -4.74
C PHE A 294 15.23 20.14 -4.15
N ALA A 295 16.13 20.71 -3.34
CA ALA A 295 17.21 19.98 -2.71
C ALA A 295 16.69 18.94 -1.70
N ASP A 296 15.73 19.33 -0.86
CA ASP A 296 15.14 18.46 0.15
C ASP A 296 14.46 17.24 -0.50
N THR A 297 13.60 17.47 -1.51
CA THR A 297 12.94 16.37 -2.23
C THR A 297 13.95 15.48 -2.97
N THR A 298 15.00 16.06 -3.54
CA THR A 298 16.10 15.29 -4.18
C THR A 298 16.78 14.37 -3.18
N GLN A 299 17.06 14.86 -1.97
CA GLN A 299 17.67 14.07 -0.90
C GLN A 299 16.75 12.94 -0.43
N LEU A 300 15.46 13.23 -0.25
CA LEU A 300 14.48 12.21 0.17
C LEU A 300 14.31 11.12 -0.90
N LEU A 301 14.24 11.48 -2.18
CA LEU A 301 14.20 10.49 -3.27
C LEU A 301 15.50 9.67 -3.37
N ALA A 302 16.65 10.23 -2.99
CA ALA A 302 17.90 9.48 -2.89
C ALA A 302 17.83 8.43 -1.76
N ILE A 303 17.35 8.82 -0.58
CA ILE A 303 17.12 7.91 0.55
C ILE A 303 16.13 6.82 0.16
N GLN A 304 14.98 7.18 -0.42
CA GLN A 304 13.96 6.22 -0.86
C GLN A 304 14.51 5.20 -1.84
N HIS A 305 15.39 5.59 -2.76
CA HIS A 305 15.97 4.66 -3.73
C HIS A 305 16.93 3.67 -3.08
N ASP A 306 17.77 4.12 -2.14
CA ASP A 306 18.66 3.24 -1.40
C ASP A 306 17.86 2.29 -0.49
N GLU A 307 16.77 2.77 0.11
CA GLU A 307 15.87 1.97 0.94
C GLU A 307 15.00 1.01 0.13
N ALA A 308 14.57 1.39 -1.07
CA ALA A 308 13.88 0.49 -2.00
C ALA A 308 14.79 -0.68 -2.40
N LYS A 309 16.08 -0.43 -2.67
CA LYS A 309 17.07 -1.50 -2.91
C LYS A 309 17.22 -2.39 -1.70
N TRP A 310 17.30 -1.82 -0.50
CA TRP A 310 17.38 -2.59 0.73
C TRP A 310 16.16 -3.50 0.93
N TRP A 311 14.94 -2.95 0.79
CA TRP A 311 13.69 -3.70 0.85
C TRP A 311 13.63 -4.83 -0.16
N ARG A 312 13.98 -4.54 -1.41
CA ARG A 312 14.05 -5.54 -2.49
C ARG A 312 15.07 -6.63 -2.18
N ASP A 313 16.31 -6.27 -1.86
CA ASP A 313 17.38 -7.25 -1.70
C ASP A 313 17.15 -8.15 -0.47
N ALA A 314 16.68 -7.60 0.64
CA ALA A 314 16.35 -8.35 1.85
C ALA A 314 15.20 -9.34 1.58
N SER A 315 14.13 -8.89 0.91
CA SER A 315 12.98 -9.73 0.58
C SER A 315 13.34 -10.83 -0.42
N VAL A 316 14.07 -10.49 -1.48
CA VAL A 316 14.56 -11.46 -2.49
C VAL A 316 15.47 -12.50 -1.85
N ALA A 317 16.44 -12.09 -1.03
CA ALA A 317 17.35 -13.00 -0.33
C ALA A 317 16.57 -13.96 0.59
N TYR A 318 15.57 -13.43 1.31
CA TYR A 318 14.73 -14.23 2.18
C TYR A 318 13.90 -15.24 1.40
N PHE A 319 13.06 -14.80 0.44
CA PHE A 319 12.20 -15.72 -0.30
C PHE A 319 13.00 -16.72 -1.15
N GLN A 320 14.19 -16.35 -1.63
CA GLN A 320 15.11 -17.30 -2.28
C GLN A 320 15.57 -18.40 -1.32
N SER A 321 15.88 -18.05 -0.06
CA SER A 321 16.26 -19.04 0.95
C SER A 321 15.11 -20.01 1.29
N ARG A 322 13.85 -19.56 1.12
CA ARG A 322 12.65 -20.38 1.36
C ARG A 322 12.33 -21.27 0.17
N SER A 323 12.35 -20.74 -1.05
CA SER A 323 11.98 -21.45 -2.27
C SER A 323 13.08 -22.38 -2.79
N GLY A 324 14.36 -22.02 -2.58
CA GLY A 324 15.51 -22.71 -3.19
C GLY A 324 15.61 -22.52 -4.71
N LEU A 325 14.83 -21.61 -5.29
CA LEU A 325 14.78 -21.38 -6.73
C LEU A 325 15.89 -20.40 -7.20
N PRO A 326 16.45 -20.61 -8.41
CA PRO A 326 17.40 -19.66 -8.97
C PRO A 326 16.70 -18.34 -9.31
N LEU A 327 17.46 -17.24 -9.33
CA LEU A 327 16.92 -15.96 -9.79
C LEU A 327 16.54 -16.04 -11.28
N PRO A 328 15.42 -15.42 -11.68
CA PRO A 328 15.06 -15.32 -13.10
C PRO A 328 16.12 -14.55 -13.89
N ALA A 329 16.17 -14.81 -15.21
CA ALA A 329 17.05 -14.07 -16.11
C ALA A 329 16.75 -12.56 -16.04
N GLY A 330 17.81 -11.76 -15.89
CA GLY A 330 17.70 -10.30 -15.79
C GLY A 330 17.52 -9.76 -14.37
N ALA A 331 17.18 -10.60 -13.38
CA ALA A 331 17.16 -10.17 -11.98
C ALA A 331 18.59 -10.10 -11.42
N ALA A 332 18.96 -8.94 -10.87
CA ALA A 332 20.24 -8.80 -10.18
C ALA A 332 20.18 -9.48 -8.80
N ALA A 333 21.26 -10.17 -8.42
CA ALA A 333 21.37 -10.79 -7.11
C ALA A 333 21.36 -9.74 -5.99
N PRO A 334 20.85 -10.09 -4.79
CA PRO A 334 21.02 -9.27 -3.60
C PRO A 334 22.49 -8.93 -3.37
N ALA A 335 22.79 -7.70 -2.98
CA ALA A 335 24.18 -7.26 -2.76
C ALA A 335 24.90 -8.01 -1.62
N HIS A 336 24.14 -8.53 -0.66
CA HIS A 336 24.61 -9.23 0.53
C HIS A 336 23.82 -10.53 0.76
N PRO A 337 24.35 -11.51 1.52
CA PRO A 337 23.59 -12.69 1.93
C PRO A 337 22.47 -12.34 2.92
N LEU A 338 21.46 -13.19 3.05
CA LEU A 338 20.33 -13.00 3.99
C LEU A 338 20.78 -12.66 5.42
N SER A 339 21.80 -13.36 5.94
CA SER A 339 22.32 -13.15 7.29
C SER A 339 22.90 -11.75 7.53
N TRP A 340 23.28 -11.03 6.47
CA TRP A 340 23.69 -9.63 6.58
C TRP A 340 22.47 -8.73 6.82
N TYR A 341 21.37 -8.94 6.09
CA TYR A 341 20.13 -8.18 6.26
C TYR A 341 19.48 -8.45 7.62
N GLU A 342 19.47 -9.71 8.07
CA GLU A 342 18.95 -10.11 9.39
C GLU A 342 19.73 -9.48 10.56
N ALA A 343 21.02 -9.14 10.34
CA ALA A 343 21.88 -8.57 11.36
C ALA A 343 21.80 -7.03 11.47
N LEU A 344 21.09 -6.36 10.56
CA LEU A 344 20.94 -4.90 10.61
C LEU A 344 20.12 -4.47 11.83
N GLN A 345 20.52 -3.37 12.46
CA GLN A 345 19.84 -2.81 13.63
C GLN A 345 19.62 -1.31 13.43
N PHE A 346 18.42 -0.84 13.82
CA PHE A 346 18.00 0.55 13.65
C PHE A 346 17.51 1.13 14.99
N PRO A 347 18.41 1.29 15.99
CA PRO A 347 18.03 1.67 17.36
C PRO A 347 17.40 3.08 17.47
N TYR A 348 17.48 3.88 16.40
CA TYR A 348 16.93 5.23 16.33
C TYR A 348 15.79 5.36 15.31
N ALA A 349 15.31 4.26 14.73
CA ALA A 349 14.14 4.30 13.86
C ALA A 349 12.91 4.72 14.68
N PRO A 350 12.03 5.58 14.14
CA PRO A 350 10.80 5.97 14.81
C PRO A 350 9.95 4.74 15.18
N GLY A 351 9.35 4.73 16.38
CA GLY A 351 8.51 3.63 16.88
C GLY A 351 9.18 2.71 17.91
N HIS A 352 10.48 2.90 18.18
CA HIS A 352 11.19 2.23 19.28
C HIS A 352 10.91 2.82 20.68
#